data_AF-A0A954GZZ6-F1
#
_entry.id   AF-A0A954GZZ6-F1
#
_cell.length_a   1.000
_cell.length_b   1.000
_cell.length_c   1.000
_cell.angle_alpha   90.00
_cell.angle_beta   90.00
_cell.angle_gamma   90.00
#
_symmetry.space_group_name_H-M   'P 1'
#
loop_
_entity.id
_entity.type
_entity.pdbx_description
1 polymer ?
#
loop_
_entity_poly.entity_id
_entity_poly.type
_entity_poly.pdbx_seq_one_letter_code
_entity_poly.pdbx_strand_id
1 'polypeptide(L)'
;MGQYFKPVNITKQEYICPWCIGGGAKLWEWAVNPGGAIFVLLLRRSSQTGGGDYGGPATQVVELTEQQDLAEIIAKGILREGQRLPLPPESVVGRWAGDEVYLVGDYDDSHHYQRADAFTNISKPLVEAWNAFVELPDHQLRYDGCGCDGRSLEP
;
A
#
# COMPACT_ATOMS: atom_id res chain seq x y z
N MET A 1 19.38 -22.32 -4.15
CA MET A 1 19.08 -20.87 -4.27
C MET A 1 17.95 -20.72 -5.28
N GLY A 2 17.02 -19.79 -5.07
CA GLY A 2 15.83 -19.61 -5.91
C GLY A 2 15.66 -18.14 -6.31
N GLN A 3 14.82 -17.89 -7.31
CA GLN A 3 14.58 -16.57 -7.89
C GLN A 3 14.00 -15.59 -6.85
N TYR A 4 14.52 -14.37 -6.84
CA TYR A 4 14.07 -13.29 -5.98
C TYR A 4 13.33 -12.22 -6.77
N PHE A 5 12.36 -11.59 -6.14
CA PHE A 5 11.45 -10.65 -6.74
C PHE A 5 11.40 -9.36 -5.93
N LYS A 6 11.31 -8.22 -6.63
CA LYS A 6 11.04 -6.92 -6.02
C LYS A 6 9.99 -6.14 -6.85
N PRO A 7 9.04 -5.44 -6.21
CA PRO A 7 8.15 -4.51 -6.89
C PRO A 7 8.93 -3.31 -7.43
N VAL A 8 8.69 -2.96 -8.69
CA VAL A 8 9.34 -1.85 -9.38
C VAL A 8 8.30 -1.07 -10.19
N ASN A 9 8.33 0.25 -10.08
CA ASN A 9 7.60 1.17 -10.93
C ASN A 9 8.59 1.86 -11.87
N ILE A 10 8.50 1.54 -13.16
CA ILE A 10 9.41 2.04 -14.20
C ILE A 10 9.09 3.50 -14.54
N THR A 11 7.81 3.87 -14.54
CA THR A 11 7.37 5.23 -14.86
C THR A 11 7.91 6.25 -13.86
N LYS A 12 7.90 5.92 -12.56
CA LYS A 12 8.34 6.81 -11.48
C LYS A 12 9.76 6.55 -10.99
N GLN A 13 10.41 5.49 -11.46
CA GLN A 13 11.70 5.02 -10.94
C GLN A 13 11.64 4.84 -9.41
N GLU A 14 10.67 4.04 -8.98
CA GLU A 14 10.47 3.69 -7.57
C GLU A 14 10.53 2.18 -7.40
N TYR A 15 10.93 1.72 -6.22
CA TYR A 15 10.90 0.30 -5.89
C TYR A 15 10.58 0.07 -4.42
N ILE A 16 10.18 -1.18 -4.12
CA ILE A 16 10.02 -1.69 -2.78
C ILE A 16 11.08 -2.74 -2.54
N CYS A 17 11.88 -2.55 -1.50
CA CYS A 17 12.80 -3.57 -1.04
C CYS A 17 12.05 -4.65 -0.22
N PRO A 18 12.09 -5.94 -0.61
CA PRO A 18 11.40 -7.02 0.11
C PRO A 18 11.84 -7.14 1.57
N TRP A 19 13.13 -6.95 1.81
CA TRP A 19 13.71 -7.08 3.16
C TRP A 19 13.37 -5.87 4.03
N CYS A 20 13.34 -4.66 3.47
CA CYS A 20 13.02 -3.47 4.25
C CYS A 20 11.55 -3.42 4.69
N ILE A 21 10.66 -4.23 4.08
CA ILE A 21 9.26 -4.40 4.56
C ILE A 21 9.09 -5.63 5.49
N GLY A 22 10.20 -6.25 5.93
CA GLY A 22 10.19 -7.42 6.82
C GLY A 22 9.73 -8.71 6.13
N GLY A 23 9.66 -8.71 4.80
CA GLY A 23 9.15 -9.81 3.99
C GLY A 23 10.24 -10.72 3.40
N GLY A 24 9.77 -11.72 2.67
CA GLY A 24 10.60 -12.56 1.81
C GLY A 24 10.64 -12.04 0.37
N ALA A 25 11.59 -12.54 -0.41
CA ALA A 25 11.78 -12.11 -1.81
C ALA A 25 11.32 -13.17 -2.82
N LYS A 26 10.97 -14.38 -2.42
CA LYS A 26 10.49 -15.41 -3.36
C LYS A 26 9.05 -15.14 -3.75
N LEU A 27 8.66 -15.51 -4.98
CA LEU A 27 7.30 -15.32 -5.47
C LEU A 27 6.23 -15.92 -4.53
N TRP A 28 6.50 -17.11 -3.98
CA TRP A 28 5.60 -17.74 -2.99
C TRP A 28 5.44 -16.88 -1.74
N GLU A 29 6.52 -16.28 -1.23
CA GLU A 29 6.50 -15.43 -0.04
C GLU A 29 5.70 -14.14 -0.29
N TRP A 30 5.78 -13.57 -1.49
CA TRP A 30 4.91 -12.46 -1.91
C TRP A 30 3.44 -12.88 -1.95
N ALA A 31 3.13 -14.09 -2.40
CA ALA A 31 1.74 -14.54 -2.55
C ALA A 31 1.03 -14.85 -1.21
N VAL A 32 1.77 -15.29 -0.19
CA VAL A 32 1.16 -15.78 1.06
C VAL A 32 1.25 -14.82 2.24
N ASN A 33 2.05 -13.75 2.15
CA ASN A 33 2.26 -12.80 3.24
C ASN A 33 1.61 -11.43 2.95
N PRO A 34 1.40 -10.58 3.97
CA PRO A 34 0.90 -9.21 3.79
C PRO A 34 1.72 -8.38 2.79
N GLY A 35 3.00 -8.73 2.58
CA GLY A 35 3.86 -8.10 1.58
C GLY A 35 3.26 -8.09 0.18
N GLY A 36 2.51 -9.12 -0.25
CA GLY A 36 1.83 -9.10 -1.55
C GLY A 36 0.63 -8.15 -1.60
N ALA A 37 -0.06 -7.97 -0.47
CA ALA A 37 -1.26 -7.15 -0.42
C ALA A 37 -0.97 -5.64 -0.53
N ILE A 38 0.29 -5.21 -0.40
CA ILE A 38 0.71 -3.82 -0.61
C ILE A 38 0.30 -3.29 -2.00
N PHE A 39 0.25 -4.17 -3.01
CA PHE A 39 -0.14 -3.80 -4.37
C PHE A 39 -1.57 -3.25 -4.41
N VAL A 40 -2.45 -3.72 -3.52
CA VAL A 40 -3.82 -3.18 -3.40
C VAL A 40 -3.76 -1.71 -3.01
N LEU A 41 -2.91 -1.35 -2.05
CA LEU A 41 -2.77 0.03 -1.60
C LEU A 41 -2.08 0.92 -2.64
N LEU A 42 -1.01 0.42 -3.28
CA LEU A 42 -0.22 1.15 -4.28
C LEU A 42 -0.98 1.40 -5.59
N LEU A 43 -1.78 0.42 -6.04
CA LEU A 43 -2.49 0.46 -7.33
C LEU A 43 -3.93 0.97 -7.23
N ARG A 44 -4.43 1.24 -6.01
CA ARG A 44 -5.79 1.76 -5.78
C ARG A 44 -6.04 3.03 -6.59
N ARG A 45 -7.12 3.06 -7.38
CA ARG A 45 -7.57 4.24 -8.12
C ARG A 45 -9.05 4.50 -7.87
N SER A 46 -9.36 5.62 -7.24
CA SER A 46 -10.73 6.12 -7.12
C SER A 46 -10.72 7.62 -6.82
N SER A 47 -11.72 8.35 -7.32
CA SER A 47 -11.94 9.78 -7.07
C SER A 47 -12.81 10.06 -5.86
N GLN A 48 -13.45 9.02 -5.29
CA GLN A 48 -14.46 9.14 -4.25
C GLN A 48 -14.16 8.23 -3.05
N THR A 49 -14.79 8.56 -1.92
CA THR A 49 -14.80 7.79 -0.69
C THR A 49 -15.88 6.70 -0.72
N GLY A 50 -15.66 5.67 0.08
CA GLY A 50 -16.58 4.60 0.42
C GLY A 50 -16.13 3.95 1.74
N GLY A 51 -16.90 2.96 2.19
CA GLY A 51 -16.50 2.15 3.34
C GLY A 51 -15.15 1.46 3.10
N GLY A 52 -14.27 1.49 4.10
CA GLY A 52 -12.96 0.83 4.03
C GLY A 52 -11.87 1.58 3.25
N ASP A 53 -12.09 2.85 2.89
CA ASP A 53 -11.05 3.67 2.25
C ASP A 53 -9.93 4.08 3.23
N TYR A 54 -8.73 4.24 2.68
CA TYR A 54 -7.59 4.80 3.40
C TYR A 54 -7.90 6.22 3.91
N GLY A 55 -7.71 6.45 5.21
CA GLY A 55 -8.06 7.74 5.84
C GLY A 55 -9.56 8.01 5.88
N GLY A 56 -10.40 7.02 5.58
CA GLY A 56 -11.83 7.07 5.79
C GLY A 56 -12.19 7.14 7.27
N PRO A 57 -13.42 7.57 7.61
CA PRO A 57 -13.89 7.54 8.99
C PRO A 57 -13.85 6.10 9.52
N ALA A 58 -13.44 5.93 10.78
CA ALA A 58 -13.35 4.62 11.43
C ALA A 58 -14.67 3.84 11.33
N THR A 59 -14.58 2.51 11.21
CA THR A 59 -15.72 1.60 11.20
C THR A 59 -16.61 1.89 12.41
N GLN A 60 -17.87 2.25 12.16
CA GLN A 60 -18.82 2.51 13.24
C GLN A 60 -19.53 1.20 13.61
N VAL A 61 -19.45 0.83 14.88
CA VAL A 61 -20.35 -0.19 15.45
C VAL A 61 -21.65 0.53 15.78
N VAL A 62 -22.70 0.23 15.03
CA VAL A 62 -24.05 0.72 15.34
C VAL A 62 -24.72 -0.32 16.23
N GLU A 63 -24.88 0.00 17.52
CA GLU A 63 -25.74 -0.80 18.40
C GLU A 63 -27.19 -0.39 18.18
N LEU A 64 -27.97 -1.28 17.56
CA LEU A 64 -29.40 -1.07 17.39
C LEU A 64 -30.10 -1.21 18.74
N THR A 65 -30.35 -0.09 19.42
CA THR A 65 -31.26 -0.03 20.57
C THR A 65 -32.68 0.24 20.09
N GLU A 66 -33.70 -0.17 20.87
CA GLU A 66 -35.12 0.02 20.51
C GLU A 66 -35.52 1.49 20.29
N GLN A 67 -34.67 2.45 20.67
CA GLN A 67 -34.93 3.89 20.58
C GLN A 67 -34.26 4.61 19.39
N GLN A 68 -33.43 3.94 18.58
CA GLN A 68 -32.77 4.58 17.43
C GLN A 68 -33.57 4.41 16.14
N ASP A 69 -33.78 5.52 15.41
CA ASP A 69 -34.39 5.49 14.09
C ASP A 69 -33.39 4.93 13.07
N LEU A 70 -33.65 3.70 12.60
CA LEU A 70 -32.88 3.01 11.58
C LEU A 70 -32.68 3.87 10.31
N ALA A 71 -33.65 4.73 9.98
CA ALA A 71 -33.56 5.63 8.83
C ALA A 71 -32.47 6.70 9.02
N GLU A 72 -32.29 7.22 10.24
CA GLU A 72 -31.28 8.24 10.54
C GLU A 72 -29.86 7.67 10.45
N ILE A 73 -29.66 6.43 10.92
CA ILE A 73 -28.39 5.69 10.83
C ILE A 73 -28.02 5.46 9.36
N ILE A 74 -28.97 4.96 8.56
CA ILE A 74 -28.77 4.72 7.12
C ILE A 74 -28.46 6.03 6.40
N ALA A 75 -29.20 7.10 6.69
CA ALA A 75 -28.99 8.41 6.07
C ALA A 75 -27.59 8.97 6.36
N LYS A 76 -27.07 8.82 7.58
CA LYS A 76 -25.71 9.23 7.95
C LYS A 76 -24.63 8.42 7.21
N GLY A 77 -24.87 7.13 6.96
CA GLY A 77 -23.99 6.29 6.15
C GLY A 77 -23.93 6.77 4.70
N ILE A 78 -25.09 6.94 4.06
CA ILE A 78 -25.20 7.37 2.65
C ILE A 78 -24.56 8.75 2.42
N LEU A 79 -24.73 9.70 3.35
CA LEU A 79 -24.17 11.06 3.22
C LEU A 79 -22.62 11.11 3.18
N ARG A 80 -21.94 10.08 3.67
CA ARG A 80 -20.47 10.01 3.74
C ARG A 80 -19.84 9.24 2.59
N GLU A 81 -20.61 8.38 1.92
CA GLU A 81 -20.19 7.69 0.72
C GLU A 81 -20.17 8.64 -0.48
N GLY A 82 -19.25 8.41 -1.42
CA GLY A 82 -19.18 9.19 -2.65
C GLY A 82 -18.59 10.60 -2.50
N GLN A 83 -18.11 10.99 -1.31
CA GLN A 83 -17.40 12.27 -1.13
C GLN A 83 -16.05 12.22 -1.82
N ARG A 84 -15.47 13.38 -2.15
CA ARG A 84 -14.12 13.41 -2.73
C ARG A 84 -13.11 12.96 -1.67
N LEU A 85 -12.28 11.96 -1.97
CA LEU A 85 -11.21 11.53 -1.06
C LEU A 85 -9.99 12.46 -1.22
N PRO A 86 -9.61 13.27 -0.20
CA PRO A 86 -8.41 14.08 -0.27
C PRO A 86 -7.22 13.27 0.24
N LEU A 87 -6.45 12.68 -0.68
CA LEU A 87 -5.12 12.14 -0.34
C LEU A 87 -4.08 13.26 -0.45
N PRO A 88 -3.15 13.39 0.51
CA PRO A 88 -2.02 14.30 0.36
C PRO A 88 -1.18 13.97 -0.89
N PRO A 89 -0.58 14.95 -1.58
CA PRO A 89 0.24 14.71 -2.78
C PRO A 89 1.40 13.71 -2.58
N GLU A 90 1.93 13.64 -1.37
CA GLU A 90 3.00 12.74 -0.93
C GLU A 90 2.53 11.33 -0.57
N SER A 91 1.22 11.07 -0.61
CA SER A 91 0.66 9.77 -0.28
C SER A 91 1.19 8.67 -1.21
N VAL A 92 1.54 7.53 -0.62
CA VAL A 92 1.86 6.30 -1.34
C VAL A 92 0.61 5.57 -1.84
N VAL A 93 -0.57 5.94 -1.32
CA VAL A 93 -1.85 5.29 -1.65
C VAL A 93 -2.27 5.65 -3.06
N GLY A 94 -2.43 4.64 -3.91
CA GLY A 94 -2.72 4.83 -5.33
C GLY A 94 -1.58 5.46 -6.13
N ARG A 95 -0.40 5.62 -5.54
CA ARG A 95 0.73 6.31 -6.16
C ARG A 95 1.20 5.66 -7.46
N TRP A 96 1.05 4.34 -7.57
CA TRP A 96 1.45 3.55 -8.74
C TRP A 96 0.28 3.28 -9.70
N ALA A 97 -0.90 3.83 -9.42
CA ALA A 97 -2.09 3.58 -10.22
C ALA A 97 -1.98 4.20 -11.61
N GLY A 98 -1.98 3.34 -12.64
CA GLY A 98 -1.87 3.76 -14.04
C GLY A 98 -0.42 3.87 -14.56
N ASP A 99 0.56 3.56 -13.72
CA ASP A 99 1.97 3.49 -14.11
C ASP A 99 2.34 2.09 -14.65
N GLU A 100 3.53 2.00 -15.23
CA GLU A 100 4.16 0.75 -15.63
C GLU A 100 4.87 0.09 -14.43
N VAL A 101 4.23 -0.95 -13.88
CA VAL A 101 4.62 -1.59 -12.61
C VAL A 101 4.81 -3.09 -12.79
N TYR A 102 5.89 -3.63 -12.21
CA TYR A 102 6.24 -5.04 -12.28
C TYR A 102 6.63 -5.59 -10.91
N LEU A 103 6.28 -6.85 -10.64
CA LEU A 103 6.99 -7.68 -9.67
C LEU A 103 8.09 -8.43 -10.42
N VAL A 104 9.27 -7.82 -10.54
CA VAL A 104 10.33 -8.33 -11.41
C VAL A 104 11.22 -9.32 -10.67
N GLY A 105 11.57 -10.41 -11.34
CA GLY A 105 12.53 -11.41 -10.87
C GLY A 105 13.98 -11.02 -11.19
N ASP A 106 14.94 -11.45 -10.37
CA ASP A 106 16.37 -11.19 -10.56
C ASP A 106 16.97 -11.81 -11.83
N TYR A 107 16.33 -12.84 -12.39
CA TYR A 107 16.69 -13.48 -13.66
C TYR A 107 15.95 -12.92 -14.89
N ASP A 108 15.16 -11.86 -14.73
CA ASP A 108 14.41 -11.28 -15.84
C ASP A 108 15.33 -10.53 -16.84
N ASP A 109 15.15 -10.77 -18.13
CA ASP A 109 16.00 -10.25 -19.22
C ASP A 109 15.88 -8.73 -19.40
N SER A 110 14.86 -8.06 -18.84
CA SER A 110 14.73 -6.60 -18.90
C SER A 110 15.78 -5.86 -18.06
N HIS A 111 16.43 -6.58 -17.13
CA HIS A 111 17.32 -6.06 -16.10
C HIS A 111 16.66 -5.02 -15.17
N HIS A 112 15.32 -4.96 -15.10
CA HIS A 112 14.63 -4.03 -14.20
C HIS A 112 14.95 -4.30 -12.72
N TYR A 113 15.22 -5.56 -12.34
CA TYR A 113 15.60 -5.91 -10.98
C TYR A 113 16.89 -5.21 -10.52
N GLN A 114 17.91 -5.20 -11.38
CA GLN A 114 19.22 -4.58 -11.09
C GLN A 114 19.13 -3.06 -11.24
N ARG A 115 18.42 -2.57 -12.26
CA ARG A 115 18.24 -1.12 -12.48
C ARG A 115 17.51 -0.43 -11.33
N ALA A 116 16.63 -1.15 -10.63
CA ALA A 116 15.92 -0.65 -9.47
C ALA A 116 16.85 -0.24 -8.31
N ASP A 117 18.11 -0.70 -8.28
CA ASP A 117 19.06 -0.24 -7.26
C ASP A 117 19.43 1.25 -7.41
N ALA A 118 19.12 1.85 -8.56
CA ALA A 118 19.22 3.29 -8.81
C ALA A 118 17.92 4.07 -8.56
N PHE A 119 16.82 3.37 -8.26
CA PHE A 119 15.49 3.97 -8.09
C PHE A 119 15.29 4.46 -6.66
N THR A 120 14.22 5.23 -6.43
CA THR A 120 13.84 5.67 -5.09
C THR A 120 13.21 4.51 -4.33
N ASN A 121 13.77 4.18 -3.16
CA ASN A 121 13.17 3.21 -2.25
C ASN A 121 12.02 3.86 -1.48
N ILE A 122 10.79 3.39 -1.69
CA ILE A 122 9.61 3.89 -0.97
C ILE A 122 9.11 2.90 0.10
N SER A 123 9.91 1.90 0.49
CA SER A 123 9.54 0.90 1.51
C SER A 123 9.10 1.51 2.83
N LYS A 124 9.82 2.52 3.33
CA LYS A 124 9.50 3.17 4.62
C LYS A 124 8.12 3.83 4.63
N PRO A 125 7.83 4.81 3.74
CA PRO A 125 6.51 5.44 3.71
C PRO A 125 5.39 4.43 3.37
N LEU A 126 5.70 3.36 2.63
CA LEU A 126 4.74 2.27 2.41
C LEU A 126 4.39 1.53 3.70
N VAL A 127 5.38 1.13 4.50
CA VAL A 127 5.12 0.42 5.77
C VAL A 127 4.30 1.30 6.72
N GLU A 128 4.63 2.59 6.81
CA GLU A 128 3.89 3.56 7.63
C GLU A 128 2.43 3.65 7.19
N ALA A 129 2.17 3.84 5.89
CA ALA A 129 0.82 3.89 5.36
C ALA A 129 0.07 2.56 5.54
N TRP A 130 0.70 1.43 5.24
CA TRP A 130 0.09 0.10 5.39
C TRP A 130 -0.35 -0.15 6.84
N ASN A 131 0.51 0.11 7.81
CA ASN A 131 0.21 -0.13 9.21
C ASN A 131 -0.87 0.82 9.74
N ALA A 132 -0.90 2.06 9.27
CA ALA A 132 -1.96 3.03 9.57
C ALA A 132 -3.31 2.63 8.94
N PHE A 133 -3.30 1.88 7.84
CA PHE A 133 -4.52 1.45 7.15
C PHE A 133 -5.11 0.16 7.72
N VAL A 134 -4.26 -0.85 7.91
CA VAL A 134 -4.74 -2.20 8.21
C VAL A 134 -5.21 -2.34 9.64
N GLU A 135 -4.57 -1.66 10.59
CA GLU A 135 -4.92 -1.65 12.03
C GLU A 135 -5.07 -3.04 12.71
N LEU A 136 -4.73 -4.13 12.01
CA LEU A 136 -4.71 -5.50 12.52
C LEU A 136 -3.28 -5.88 12.89
N PRO A 137 -2.97 -6.12 14.19
CA PRO A 137 -1.60 -6.39 14.65
C PRO A 137 -0.91 -7.51 13.88
N ASP A 138 -1.62 -8.59 13.56
CA ASP A 138 -1.06 -9.77 12.88
C ASP A 138 -0.81 -9.56 11.37
N HIS A 139 -1.23 -8.44 10.81
CA HIS A 139 -1.08 -8.10 9.39
C HIS A 139 -0.20 -6.86 9.15
N GLN A 140 0.39 -6.31 10.21
CA GLN A 140 1.33 -5.20 10.11
C GLN A 140 2.64 -5.63 9.46
N LEU A 141 3.22 -4.73 8.68
CA LEU A 141 4.56 -4.88 8.14
C LEU A 141 5.58 -4.34 9.14
N ARG A 142 6.78 -4.91 9.15
CA ARG A 142 7.91 -4.40 9.93
C ARG A 142 8.86 -3.66 9.01
N TYR A 143 9.22 -2.43 9.36
CA TYR A 143 10.30 -1.75 8.67
C TYR A 143 11.65 -2.22 9.20
N ASP A 144 12.47 -2.82 8.33
CA ASP A 144 13.84 -3.21 8.65
C ASP A 144 14.81 -2.29 7.90
N GLY A 145 15.65 -1.55 8.62
CA GLY A 145 16.65 -0.64 8.04
C GLY A 145 17.76 -1.42 7.34
N CYS A 146 17.49 -1.95 6.15
CA CYS A 146 18.29 -2.95 5.47
C CYS A 146 19.53 -2.36 4.75
N GLY A 147 19.82 -1.07 4.94
CA GLY A 147 20.93 -0.34 4.31
C GLY A 147 20.67 0.10 2.87
N CYS A 148 19.46 -0.12 2.36
CA CYS A 148 19.02 0.30 1.02
C CYS A 148 18.63 1.78 0.95
N ASP A 149 18.67 2.52 2.06
CA ASP A 149 18.29 3.93 2.17
C ASP A 149 19.42 4.83 1.66
N GLY A 150 19.85 4.60 0.42
CA GLY A 150 20.95 5.28 -0.25
C GLY A 150 20.49 6.36 -1.22
N ARG A 151 19.51 7.18 -0.82
CA ARG A 151 19.18 8.53 -1.33
C ARG A 151 17.82 8.96 -0.74
N SER A 152 17.88 9.71 0.35
CA SER A 152 16.73 10.47 0.86
C SER A 152 16.21 11.41 -0.22
N LEU A 153 14.88 11.53 -0.32
CA LEU A 153 14.21 12.63 -1.02
C LEU A 153 14.62 13.92 -0.31
N GLU A 154 15.71 14.57 -0.77
CA GLU A 154 15.89 15.99 -0.48
C GLU A 154 14.92 16.79 -1.35
N PRO A 155 14.28 17.83 -0.80
CA PRO A 155 13.23 18.61 -1.44
C PRO A 155 13.68 19.38 -2.69
#